data_AF-A0AAE0I935-F1
#
_entry.id   AF-A0AAE0I935-F1
#
_cell.length_a   1.000
_cell.length_b   1.000
_cell.length_c   1.000
_cell.angle_alpha   90.00
_cell.angle_beta   90.00
_cell.angle_gamma   90.00
#
_symmetry.space_group_name_H-M   'P 1'
#
loop_
_entity.id
_entity.type
_entity.pdbx_description
1 polymer ?
#
loop_
_entity_poly.entity_id
_entity_poly.type
_entity_poly.pdbx_seq_one_letter_code
_entity_poly.pdbx_strand_id
1 'polypeptide(L)'
;MATDLLFTTTNPVLVDIVPGSRNAISISPSSDFKSSPKSSTSGASTTCTAWAASETPSIIDDDPEEQFYKPSNVRHLPSKKWKERNWRPICLVNFLAIAYTVFSIAGGIGTTWWLRTHKFAIAAAADCGDSDSMSPTERHFQVNIQLIDDLTFAKAKLIDLAWDVCVGHGGRLVHGWIIYHVAAKTTTWMLECSALPYSLLFDLLFQPASMSSLWSMLRSFTARKRAKSLVIMGLMVYAVSHVLFFATIWSAATGYQGTPEAGYAMPDQSWITKSSEELTLCWLPDPHRMDETPWLKNVILGPRFGTVFSSLAELPSGADDMWNAYRYSPGTASSDAFQDIYNYARSKHTLQTFFSHAGVSFQRDSHFRDLLQWNETGDYEIGATGTSSTNYIYESDGRGEIGLPTVINGWQFLGVGQESAVDFVHNILRNELVRSVFYLDDSLPQAGIVPYTSTLWYNGNGTALAAPFLNFGQGCRWSASVLGECLCYKGQPMTADFRIKEHFICTNGSQYVWGFSSFITQIGIILEAVWCLVCICLWVSSTQHSNLVRHDRTAIGAVRNMLDLSEAISEELKGNISLYTDKELRKALKSSNPVGYAVRSRKDGGDYLGLVPVPGGQVARRSYMRIDSERQGA
;
A
#
# COMPACT_ATOMS: atom_id res chain seq x y z
N MET A 1 -33.72 -8.41 -10.13
CA MET A 1 -33.42 -9.75 -10.68
C MET A 1 -33.25 -9.58 -12.18
N ALA A 2 -32.14 -10.10 -12.71
CA ALA A 2 -31.57 -9.93 -14.08
C ALA A 2 -31.15 -8.47 -14.41
N THR A 3 -29.91 -8.01 -14.13
CA THR A 3 -28.64 -8.19 -14.86
C THR A 3 -28.71 -7.91 -16.36
N ASP A 4 -28.61 -6.64 -16.72
CA ASP A 4 -28.02 -6.17 -17.98
C ASP A 4 -27.12 -4.96 -17.67
N LEU A 5 -25.81 -5.21 -17.62
CA LEU A 5 -24.76 -4.19 -17.61
C LEU A 5 -23.62 -4.74 -18.46
N LEU A 6 -23.77 -4.55 -19.76
CA LEU A 6 -22.69 -4.68 -20.75
C LEU A 6 -21.70 -3.52 -20.52
N PHE A 7 -20.54 -3.83 -19.96
CA PHE A 7 -19.34 -3.01 -20.15
C PHE A 7 -18.63 -3.53 -21.40
N THR A 8 -18.62 -2.72 -22.46
CA THR A 8 -17.75 -2.88 -23.62
C THR A 8 -16.30 -2.76 -23.18
N THR A 9 -15.56 -3.88 -23.22
CA THR A 9 -14.11 -3.92 -23.07
C THR A 9 -13.45 -3.42 -24.35
N THR A 10 -12.73 -2.30 -24.26
CA THR A 10 -11.79 -1.87 -25.29
C THR A 10 -10.55 -2.77 -25.25
N ASN A 11 -10.22 -3.39 -26.38
CA ASN A 11 -9.01 -4.18 -26.61
C ASN A 11 -7.72 -3.41 -26.24
N PRO A 12 -6.72 -4.04 -25.60
CA PRO A 12 -5.36 -3.53 -25.67
C PRO A 12 -4.69 -4.04 -26.95
N VAL A 13 -4.28 -3.10 -27.81
CA VAL A 13 -3.33 -3.36 -28.89
C VAL A 13 -1.96 -3.60 -28.25
N LEU A 14 -1.39 -4.78 -28.46
CA LEU A 14 0.02 -5.06 -28.20
C LEU A 14 0.85 -4.21 -29.16
N VAL A 15 1.73 -3.35 -28.63
CA VAL A 15 2.80 -2.71 -29.39
C VAL A 15 4.12 -3.10 -28.75
N ASP A 16 4.87 -3.96 -29.43
CA ASP A 16 6.28 -4.21 -29.17
C ASP A 16 7.08 -2.93 -29.49
N ILE A 17 7.88 -2.45 -28.53
CA ILE A 17 8.85 -1.38 -28.76
C ILE A 17 10.25 -1.88 -28.43
N VAL A 18 11.01 -2.12 -29.50
CA VAL A 18 12.47 -2.25 -29.54
C VAL A 18 13.10 -0.85 -29.42
N PRO A 19 14.22 -0.65 -28.70
CA PRO A 19 14.80 0.68 -28.51
C PRO A 19 15.65 1.10 -29.71
N GLY A 20 15.40 2.29 -30.26
CA GLY A 20 16.19 2.85 -31.36
C GLY A 20 16.12 4.37 -31.45
N SER A 21 17.25 5.01 -31.14
CA SER A 21 17.74 6.33 -31.58
C SER A 21 16.80 7.56 -31.53
N ARG A 22 17.14 8.51 -30.66
CA ARG A 22 16.68 9.90 -30.67
C ARG A 22 17.27 10.64 -31.89
N ASN A 23 16.41 11.24 -32.72
CA ASN A 23 16.76 12.42 -33.51
C ASN A 23 15.63 13.45 -33.38
N ALA A 24 16.02 14.65 -32.99
CA ALA A 24 15.15 15.80 -32.76
C ALA A 24 14.72 16.43 -34.09
N ILE A 25 13.42 16.68 -34.27
CA ILE A 25 12.91 17.58 -35.30
C ILE A 25 11.83 18.48 -34.68
N SER A 26 12.11 19.77 -34.68
CA SER A 26 11.23 20.88 -34.32
C SER A 26 10.17 21.11 -35.41
N ILE A 27 8.90 21.36 -35.02
CA ILE A 27 7.90 21.93 -35.93
C ILE A 27 7.12 23.04 -35.21
N SER A 28 7.19 24.23 -35.80
CA SER A 28 6.39 25.43 -35.54
C SER A 28 5.05 25.39 -36.32
N PRO A 29 4.04 26.20 -35.94
CA PRO A 29 2.67 26.05 -36.46
C PRO A 29 2.40 26.97 -37.66
N SER A 30 1.67 26.47 -38.67
CA SER A 30 1.11 27.29 -39.75
C SER A 30 -0.39 27.04 -39.96
N SER A 31 -1.16 28.06 -39.58
CA SER A 31 -2.27 28.72 -40.30
C SER A 31 -2.99 28.04 -41.49
N ASP A 32 -4.32 28.23 -41.45
CA ASP A 32 -5.26 28.54 -42.55
C ASP A 32 -5.56 27.48 -43.63
N PHE A 33 -6.85 27.09 -43.75
CA PHE A 33 -7.67 27.49 -44.90
C PHE A 33 -9.19 27.17 -44.77
N LYS A 34 -9.97 27.93 -45.54
CA LYS A 34 -11.42 28.15 -45.54
C LYS A 34 -12.28 27.11 -46.31
N SER A 35 -13.57 27.13 -45.95
CA SER A 35 -14.80 27.12 -46.78
C SER A 35 -15.19 25.91 -47.67
N SER A 36 -16.45 25.48 -47.43
CA SER A 36 -17.47 24.74 -48.23
C SER A 36 -17.54 25.03 -49.75
N PRO A 37 -18.47 24.46 -50.57
CA PRO A 37 -19.44 23.33 -50.40
C PRO A 37 -19.49 22.33 -51.60
N LYS A 38 -20.20 21.19 -51.48
CA LYS A 38 -21.29 20.71 -52.38
C LYS A 38 -21.56 19.19 -52.31
N SER A 39 -22.82 18.89 -52.62
CA SER A 39 -23.60 17.65 -52.69
C SER A 39 -23.12 16.52 -53.60
N SER A 40 -23.50 15.27 -53.26
CA SER A 40 -24.16 14.24 -54.12
C SER A 40 -24.12 12.86 -53.42
N THR A 41 -25.26 12.33 -52.98
CA THR A 41 -26.04 11.22 -53.56
C THR A 41 -25.34 9.88 -53.78
N SER A 42 -25.67 8.89 -52.93
CA SER A 42 -25.98 7.48 -53.23
C SER A 42 -26.41 6.85 -51.89
N GLY A 43 -27.42 5.99 -51.74
CA GLY A 43 -28.08 5.09 -52.66
C GLY A 43 -27.95 3.68 -52.09
N ALA A 44 -28.86 3.26 -51.20
CA ALA A 44 -29.04 1.86 -50.84
C ALA A 44 -30.46 1.63 -50.27
N SER A 45 -31.35 1.28 -51.20
CA SER A 45 -32.67 0.69 -50.94
C SER A 45 -32.48 -0.81 -50.69
N THR A 46 -33.11 -1.35 -49.65
CA THR A 46 -33.35 -2.81 -49.56
C THR A 46 -34.85 -3.02 -49.41
N THR A 47 -35.42 -3.51 -50.49
CA THR A 47 -36.79 -3.98 -50.69
C THR A 47 -37.06 -5.25 -49.87
N CYS A 48 -38.23 -5.34 -49.24
CA CYS A 48 -38.86 -6.60 -48.91
C CYS A 48 -40.26 -6.64 -49.54
N THR A 49 -40.50 -7.75 -50.21
CA THR A 49 -41.56 -8.02 -51.18
C THR A 49 -42.93 -8.22 -50.54
N ALA A 50 -43.92 -7.80 -51.31
CA ALA A 50 -45.35 -7.92 -51.09
C ALA A 50 -45.84 -9.37 -51.02
N TRP A 51 -46.85 -9.58 -50.18
CA TRP A 51 -47.94 -10.53 -50.41
C TRP A 51 -49.25 -9.74 -50.36
N ALA A 52 -49.98 -9.76 -51.47
CA ALA A 52 -51.31 -9.20 -51.61
C ALA A 52 -52.29 -10.35 -51.80
N ALA A 53 -53.43 -10.32 -51.08
CA ALA A 53 -54.78 -10.21 -51.63
C ALA A 53 -55.83 -10.87 -50.71
N SER A 54 -57.00 -10.20 -50.65
CA SER A 54 -58.32 -10.72 -50.24
C SER A 54 -58.52 -10.92 -48.73
N GLU A 55 -59.55 -10.42 -48.06
CA GLU A 55 -60.92 -10.09 -48.43
C GLU A 55 -61.40 -8.91 -47.59
N THR A 56 -62.29 -8.12 -48.15
CA THR A 56 -63.11 -7.11 -47.47
C THR A 56 -64.16 -7.76 -46.58
N PRO A 57 -64.29 -7.39 -45.29
CA PRO A 57 -65.53 -7.56 -44.57
C PRO A 57 -66.34 -6.25 -44.60
N SER A 58 -67.60 -6.40 -44.94
CA SER A 58 -68.66 -5.42 -44.84
C SER A 58 -68.74 -4.79 -43.45
N ILE A 59 -68.94 -3.47 -43.45
CA ILE A 59 -69.38 -2.66 -42.31
C ILE A 59 -70.71 -3.24 -41.82
N ILE A 60 -70.72 -3.80 -40.61
CA ILE A 60 -71.91 -4.07 -39.83
C ILE A 60 -71.92 -3.04 -38.72
N ASP A 61 -72.81 -2.06 -38.84
CA ASP A 61 -73.27 -1.20 -37.75
C ASP A 61 -74.11 -2.07 -36.80
N ASP A 62 -73.46 -2.65 -35.80
CA ASP A 62 -74.13 -3.17 -34.61
C ASP A 62 -73.48 -2.49 -33.39
N ASP A 63 -74.22 -1.55 -32.80
CA ASP A 63 -73.96 -0.99 -31.47
C ASP A 63 -73.83 -2.16 -30.47
N PRO A 64 -72.65 -2.44 -29.91
CA PRO A 64 -72.57 -3.34 -28.79
C PRO A 64 -72.99 -2.53 -27.56
N GLU A 65 -74.23 -2.73 -27.12
CA GLU A 65 -74.58 -2.52 -25.72
C GLU A 65 -73.42 -3.01 -24.85
N GLU A 66 -72.89 -2.11 -24.02
CA GLU A 66 -71.91 -2.38 -22.98
C GLU A 66 -72.40 -3.55 -22.11
N GLN A 67 -72.12 -4.78 -22.53
CA GLN A 67 -72.11 -5.93 -21.64
C GLN A 67 -70.87 -5.77 -20.77
N PHE A 68 -71.02 -4.91 -19.77
CA PHE A 68 -70.18 -4.80 -18.60
C PHE A 68 -69.81 -6.21 -18.17
N TYR A 69 -68.55 -6.56 -18.39
CA TYR A 69 -67.91 -7.76 -17.86
C TYR A 69 -68.26 -7.81 -16.37
N LYS A 70 -69.25 -8.63 -15.98
CA LYS A 70 -69.53 -8.89 -14.57
C LYS A 70 -68.29 -9.59 -14.05
N PRO A 71 -67.47 -8.96 -13.18
CA PRO A 71 -66.23 -9.59 -12.74
C PRO A 71 -66.61 -10.84 -11.95
N SER A 72 -66.38 -12.00 -12.56
CA SER A 72 -66.62 -13.30 -11.98
C SER A 72 -65.75 -13.45 -10.72
N ASN A 73 -66.40 -13.52 -9.56
CA ASN A 73 -65.86 -13.96 -8.27
C ASN A 73 -64.41 -13.52 -7.98
N VAL A 74 -64.17 -12.21 -7.90
CA VAL A 74 -62.92 -11.70 -7.33
C VAL A 74 -62.86 -12.18 -5.89
N ARG A 75 -61.95 -13.12 -5.59
CA ARG A 75 -61.67 -13.52 -4.20
C ARG A 75 -61.12 -12.31 -3.47
N HIS A 76 -61.98 -11.68 -2.67
CA HIS A 76 -61.53 -10.67 -1.73
C HIS A 76 -60.62 -11.33 -0.70
N LEU A 77 -59.37 -10.87 -0.63
CA LEU A 77 -58.48 -11.23 0.47
C LEU A 77 -59.15 -10.76 1.78
N PRO A 78 -59.23 -11.63 2.80
CA PRO A 78 -59.88 -11.28 4.06
C PRO A 78 -59.18 -10.07 4.69
N SER A 79 -59.96 -9.18 5.29
CA SER A 79 -59.42 -8.00 5.98
C SER A 79 -58.52 -8.44 7.13
N LYS A 80 -57.22 -8.20 7.00
CA LYS A 80 -56.25 -8.55 8.03
C LYS A 80 -56.36 -7.51 9.16
N LYS A 81 -56.77 -7.93 10.35
CA LYS A 81 -56.73 -7.08 11.54
C LYS A 81 -55.28 -6.69 11.85
N TRP A 82 -55.04 -5.40 12.04
CA TRP A 82 -53.72 -4.86 12.35
C TRP A 82 -53.28 -5.36 13.73
N LYS A 83 -52.22 -6.18 13.77
CA LYS A 83 -51.64 -6.62 15.04
C LYS A 83 -50.57 -5.63 15.45
N GLU A 84 -50.70 -5.04 16.63
CA GLU A 84 -49.65 -4.16 17.17
C GLU A 84 -48.33 -4.93 17.26
N ARG A 85 -47.29 -4.35 16.67
CA ARG A 85 -45.97 -4.97 16.59
C ARG A 85 -45.31 -4.92 17.96
N ASN A 86 -44.80 -6.06 18.43
CA ASN A 86 -44.10 -6.13 19.71
C ASN A 86 -42.75 -5.39 19.58
N TRP A 87 -42.56 -4.32 20.36
CA TRP A 87 -41.41 -3.38 20.23
C TRP A 87 -40.10 -3.90 20.83
N ARG A 88 -40.14 -4.96 21.63
CA ARG A 88 -38.95 -5.52 22.33
C ARG A 88 -37.76 -5.88 21.43
N PRO A 89 -37.92 -6.61 20.30
CA PRO A 89 -36.78 -6.91 19.42
C PRO A 89 -36.20 -5.67 18.72
N ILE A 90 -37.00 -4.62 18.52
CA ILE A 90 -36.57 -3.35 17.92
C ILE A 90 -35.66 -2.59 18.89
N CYS A 91 -35.99 -2.56 20.19
CA CYS A 91 -35.13 -1.99 21.22
C CYS A 91 -33.79 -2.74 21.36
N LEU A 92 -33.80 -4.07 21.24
CA LEU A 92 -32.58 -4.88 21.29
C LEU A 92 -31.66 -4.57 20.10
N VAL A 93 -32.20 -4.51 18.89
CA VAL A 93 -31.43 -4.15 17.68
C VAL A 93 -30.85 -2.74 17.79
N ASN A 94 -31.60 -1.78 18.33
CA ASN A 94 -31.08 -0.43 18.59
C ASN A 94 -29.96 -0.44 19.60
N PHE A 95 -30.11 -1.18 20.69
CA PHE A 95 -29.08 -1.29 21.71
C PHE A 95 -27.80 -1.88 21.13
N LEU A 96 -27.91 -2.93 20.30
CA LEU A 96 -26.76 -3.53 19.62
C LEU A 96 -26.13 -2.57 18.59
N ALA A 97 -26.93 -1.81 17.85
CA ALA A 97 -26.42 -0.81 16.91
C ALA A 97 -25.72 0.36 17.61
N ILE A 98 -26.26 0.82 18.76
CA ILE A 98 -25.65 1.85 19.60
C ILE A 98 -24.37 1.31 20.25
N ALA A 99 -24.40 0.09 20.79
CA ALA A 99 -23.21 -0.55 21.35
C ALA A 99 -22.12 -0.70 20.29
N TYR A 100 -22.47 -1.11 19.07
CA TYR A 100 -21.56 -1.21 17.94
C TYR A 100 -20.96 0.14 17.54
N THR A 101 -21.77 1.20 17.48
CA THR A 101 -21.26 2.56 17.19
C THR A 101 -20.36 3.07 18.30
N VAL A 102 -20.72 2.86 19.57
CA VAL A 102 -19.87 3.22 20.71
C VAL A 102 -18.55 2.43 20.69
N PHE A 103 -18.59 1.13 20.41
CA PHE A 103 -17.38 0.31 20.26
C PHE A 103 -16.54 0.72 19.05
N SER A 104 -17.16 1.13 17.94
CA SER A 104 -16.44 1.62 16.76
C SER A 104 -15.78 2.98 17.01
N ILE A 105 -16.45 3.87 17.75
CA ILE A 105 -15.89 5.17 18.15
C ILE A 105 -14.77 4.98 19.19
N ALA A 106 -15.02 4.17 20.22
CA ALA A 106 -14.01 3.85 21.23
C ALA A 106 -12.82 3.08 20.63
N GLY A 107 -13.07 2.19 19.67
CA GLY A 107 -12.07 1.52 18.86
C GLY A 107 -11.30 2.48 17.96
N GLY A 108 -11.96 3.48 17.38
CA GLY A 108 -11.32 4.57 16.63
C GLY A 108 -10.40 5.43 17.52
N ILE A 109 -10.85 5.77 18.73
CA ILE A 109 -10.03 6.50 19.72
C ILE A 109 -8.88 5.62 20.23
N GLY A 110 -9.14 4.34 20.48
CA GLY A 110 -8.14 3.38 20.93
C GLY A 110 -7.09 3.11 19.86
N THR A 111 -7.50 2.96 18.59
CA THR A 111 -6.59 2.78 17.46
C THR A 111 -5.81 4.05 17.16
N THR A 112 -6.39 5.24 17.26
CA THR A 112 -5.62 6.49 17.11
C THR A 112 -4.60 6.67 18.23
N TRP A 113 -4.92 6.30 19.47
CA TRP A 113 -3.96 6.30 20.58
C TRP A 113 -2.87 5.21 20.41
N TRP A 114 -3.26 4.03 19.94
CA TRP A 114 -2.35 2.91 19.66
C TRP A 114 -1.39 3.21 18.50
N LEU A 115 -1.91 3.75 17.39
CA LEU A 115 -1.13 4.20 16.22
C LEU A 115 -0.20 5.37 16.57
N ARG A 116 -0.57 6.21 17.54
CA ARG A 116 0.29 7.29 18.03
C ARG A 116 1.42 6.78 18.92
N THR A 117 1.20 5.67 19.62
CA THR A 117 2.17 5.10 20.58
C THR A 117 3.08 4.05 19.95
N HIS A 118 2.71 3.45 18.83
CA HIS A 118 3.55 2.48 18.11
C HIS A 118 4.03 3.10 16.80
N LYS A 119 5.36 3.22 16.69
CA LYS A 119 6.05 3.67 15.47
C LYS A 119 5.90 2.60 14.38
N PHE A 120 4.73 2.49 13.76
CA PHE A 120 4.51 1.71 12.54
C PHE A 120 4.94 2.45 11.27
N ALA A 121 5.60 3.60 11.42
CA ALA A 121 6.23 4.27 10.31
C ALA A 121 7.12 3.27 9.58
N ILE A 122 6.99 3.23 8.25
CA ILE A 122 7.98 2.61 7.38
C ILE A 122 9.34 3.03 7.93
N ALA A 123 10.15 2.08 8.38
CA ALA A 123 11.56 2.38 8.57
C ALA A 123 12.03 2.80 7.18
N ALA A 124 12.15 4.11 6.95
CA ALA A 124 12.82 4.61 5.78
C ALA A 124 14.12 3.82 5.73
N ALA A 125 14.46 3.23 4.57
CA ALA A 125 15.76 2.64 4.41
C ALA A 125 16.76 3.68 4.94
N ALA A 126 17.59 3.28 5.91
CA ALA A 126 18.38 4.21 6.72
C ALA A 126 19.17 5.22 5.88
N ASP A 127 19.45 4.85 4.62
CA ASP A 127 20.21 5.61 3.64
C ASP A 127 19.38 6.51 2.71
N CYS A 128 18.06 6.32 2.62
CA CYS A 128 17.17 7.08 1.72
C CYS A 128 16.56 8.36 2.34
N GLY A 129 17.12 8.78 3.47
CA GLY A 129 16.83 10.07 4.07
C GLY A 129 15.50 10.13 4.80
N ASP A 130 15.54 10.81 5.95
CA ASP A 130 14.41 11.12 6.79
C ASP A 130 13.20 11.62 5.99
N SER A 131 12.02 11.25 6.48
CA SER A 131 10.70 11.70 6.04
C SER A 131 10.53 13.23 5.83
N ASP A 132 11.54 14.05 6.12
CA ASP A 132 11.55 15.51 6.09
C ASP A 132 11.68 16.13 4.70
N SER A 133 12.08 15.38 3.67
CA SER A 133 12.04 15.87 2.28
C SER A 133 10.63 15.83 1.67
N MET A 134 9.73 15.05 2.26
CA MET A 134 8.34 14.94 1.80
C MET A 134 7.49 16.05 2.37
N SER A 135 6.63 16.61 1.52
CA SER A 135 5.66 17.60 1.98
C SER A 135 4.79 17.01 3.11
N PRO A 136 4.40 17.80 4.12
CA PRO A 136 3.53 17.31 5.20
C PRO A 136 2.24 16.68 4.68
N THR A 137 1.72 17.20 3.56
CA THR A 137 0.56 16.67 2.86
C THR A 137 0.79 15.27 2.32
N GLU A 138 1.92 15.02 1.64
CA GLU A 138 2.21 13.70 1.06
C GLU A 138 2.38 12.64 2.13
N ARG A 139 3.00 13.00 3.27
CA ARG A 139 3.16 12.13 4.44
C ARG A 139 1.82 11.61 5.00
N HIS A 140 0.72 12.35 4.82
CA HIS A 140 -0.61 11.89 5.23
C HIS A 140 -1.20 10.82 4.29
N PHE A 141 -0.85 10.83 3.00
CA PHE A 141 -1.37 9.85 2.03
C PHE A 141 -0.52 8.58 1.94
N GLN A 142 0.67 8.56 2.54
CA GLN A 142 1.52 7.39 2.53
C GLN A 142 0.95 6.22 3.33
N VAL A 143 1.33 5.02 2.90
CA VAL A 143 1.12 3.78 3.65
C VAL A 143 2.03 3.83 4.88
N ASN A 144 1.47 4.18 6.04
CA ASN A 144 2.21 4.30 7.29
C ASN A 144 1.79 3.24 8.33
N ILE A 145 0.87 2.36 7.98
CA ILE A 145 0.51 1.17 8.74
C ILE A 145 0.84 -0.01 7.84
N GLN A 146 1.99 -0.63 8.03
CA GLN A 146 2.37 -1.84 7.29
C GLN A 146 1.74 -3.07 7.93
N LEU A 147 1.14 -3.93 7.12
CA LEU A 147 0.56 -5.19 7.57
C LEU A 147 1.31 -6.41 7.03
N ILE A 148 1.82 -6.31 5.81
CA ILE A 148 2.53 -7.38 5.13
C ILE A 148 3.72 -6.78 4.37
N ASP A 149 4.89 -7.33 4.64
CA ASP A 149 6.18 -6.98 4.04
C ASP A 149 6.67 -8.05 3.05
N ASP A 150 7.81 -7.78 2.40
CA ASP A 150 8.49 -8.67 1.45
C ASP A 150 7.60 -9.21 0.30
N LEU A 151 6.64 -8.39 -0.14
CA LEU A 151 5.75 -8.76 -1.23
C LEU A 151 6.40 -8.49 -2.58
N THR A 152 6.29 -9.45 -3.49
CA THR A 152 6.49 -9.17 -4.93
C THR A 152 5.37 -8.25 -5.42
N PHE A 153 5.63 -7.42 -6.44
CA PHE A 153 4.63 -6.54 -7.07
C PHE A 153 3.29 -7.23 -7.36
N ALA A 154 3.33 -8.44 -7.95
CA ALA A 154 2.12 -9.19 -8.30
C ALA A 154 1.28 -9.58 -7.08
N LYS A 155 1.92 -10.00 -5.98
CA LYS A 155 1.25 -10.35 -4.73
C LYS A 155 0.63 -9.11 -4.08
N ALA A 156 1.37 -8.01 -3.99
CA ALA A 156 0.87 -6.76 -3.43
C ALA A 156 -0.37 -6.25 -4.19
N LYS A 157 -0.31 -6.25 -5.53
CA LYS A 157 -1.43 -5.86 -6.38
C LYS A 157 -2.64 -6.81 -6.27
N LEU A 158 -2.41 -8.11 -6.09
CA LEU A 158 -3.49 -9.07 -5.88
C LEU A 158 -4.19 -8.84 -4.53
N ILE A 159 -3.44 -8.56 -3.47
CA ILE A 159 -3.98 -8.25 -2.14
C ILE A 159 -4.83 -6.97 -2.20
N ASP A 160 -4.30 -5.93 -2.85
CA ASP A 160 -5.00 -4.66 -3.05
C ASP A 160 -6.31 -4.84 -3.83
N LEU A 161 -6.27 -5.59 -4.94
CA LEU A 161 -7.47 -5.95 -5.70
C LEU A 161 -8.47 -6.77 -4.87
N ALA A 162 -8.00 -7.73 -4.08
CA ALA A 162 -8.86 -8.54 -3.22
C ALA A 162 -9.55 -7.69 -2.13
N TRP A 163 -8.82 -6.71 -1.57
CA TRP A 163 -9.36 -5.74 -0.62
C TRP A 163 -10.45 -4.88 -1.25
N ASP A 164 -10.21 -4.30 -2.43
CA ASP A 164 -11.19 -3.46 -3.13
C ASP A 164 -12.47 -4.22 -3.49
N VAL A 165 -12.35 -5.49 -3.88
CA VAL A 165 -13.51 -6.34 -4.18
C VAL A 165 -14.26 -6.74 -2.91
N CYS A 166 -13.57 -7.30 -1.92
CA CYS A 166 -14.23 -7.84 -0.73
C CYS A 166 -14.73 -6.74 0.19
N VAL A 167 -13.87 -5.77 0.52
CA VAL A 167 -14.18 -4.71 1.46
C VAL A 167 -14.88 -3.57 0.73
N GLY A 168 -14.31 -3.05 -0.36
CA GLY A 168 -14.88 -1.92 -1.09
C GLY A 168 -16.27 -2.24 -1.67
N HIS A 169 -16.36 -3.21 -2.57
CA HIS A 169 -17.63 -3.57 -3.21
C HIS A 169 -18.56 -4.36 -2.30
N GLY A 170 -18.04 -5.32 -1.54
CA GLY A 170 -18.84 -6.09 -0.58
C GLY A 170 -19.44 -5.21 0.51
N GLY A 171 -18.64 -4.29 1.07
CA GLY A 171 -19.12 -3.29 2.02
C GLY A 171 -20.19 -2.40 1.40
N ARG A 172 -19.99 -1.87 0.19
CA ARG A 172 -21.02 -1.08 -0.52
C ARG A 172 -22.33 -1.84 -0.70
N LEU A 173 -22.30 -3.14 -0.98
CA LEU A 173 -23.51 -3.98 -1.09
C LEU A 173 -24.26 -4.05 0.24
N VAL A 174 -23.55 -4.32 1.34
CA VAL A 174 -24.14 -4.38 2.69
C VAL A 174 -24.75 -3.03 3.07
N HIS A 175 -24.03 -1.93 2.86
CA HIS A 175 -24.54 -0.58 3.10
C HIS A 175 -25.76 -0.26 2.22
N GLY A 176 -25.72 -0.67 0.95
CA GLY A 176 -26.84 -0.57 0.00
C GLY A 176 -28.10 -1.29 0.50
N TRP A 177 -27.93 -2.48 1.09
CA TRP A 177 -29.03 -3.24 1.67
C TRP A 177 -29.60 -2.57 2.93
N ILE A 178 -28.73 -2.07 3.83
CA ILE A 178 -29.17 -1.34 5.03
C ILE A 178 -29.91 -0.06 4.65
N ILE A 179 -29.33 0.74 3.76
CA ILE A 179 -29.94 2.02 3.34
C ILE A 179 -31.25 1.79 2.60
N TYR A 180 -31.42 0.68 1.85
CA TYR A 180 -32.71 0.33 1.26
C TYR A 180 -33.83 0.26 2.31
N HIS A 181 -33.59 -0.44 3.43
CA HIS A 181 -34.58 -0.55 4.51
C HIS A 181 -34.84 0.78 5.22
N VAL A 182 -33.78 1.55 5.48
CA VAL A 182 -33.89 2.87 6.12
C VAL A 182 -34.62 3.85 5.20
N ALA A 183 -34.26 3.87 3.90
CA ALA A 183 -34.86 4.72 2.88
C ALA A 183 -36.34 4.42 2.69
N ALA A 184 -36.74 3.14 2.63
CA ALA A 184 -38.14 2.75 2.46
C ALA A 184 -39.03 3.26 3.62
N LYS A 185 -38.58 3.10 4.87
CA LYS A 185 -39.28 3.60 6.06
C LYS A 185 -39.32 5.13 6.11
N THR A 186 -38.16 5.76 5.87
CA THR A 186 -38.04 7.22 5.85
C THR A 186 -38.91 7.84 4.76
N THR A 187 -38.95 7.25 3.56
CA THR A 187 -39.79 7.72 2.44
C THR A 187 -41.27 7.56 2.77
N THR A 188 -41.66 6.45 3.41
CA THR A 188 -43.05 6.26 3.91
C THR A 188 -43.44 7.36 4.87
N TRP A 189 -42.57 7.66 5.85
CA TRP A 189 -42.79 8.75 6.79
C TRP A 189 -42.85 10.12 6.12
N MET A 190 -41.99 10.36 5.11
CA MET A 190 -42.03 11.60 4.33
C MET A 190 -43.35 11.74 3.56
N LEU A 191 -43.90 10.67 3.00
CA LEU A 191 -45.18 10.63 2.28
C LEU A 191 -46.40 10.83 3.19
N GLU A 192 -46.28 10.52 4.48
CA GLU A 192 -47.29 10.87 5.49
C GLU A 192 -47.25 12.36 5.84
N CYS A 193 -46.04 12.92 5.95
CA CYS A 193 -45.84 14.30 6.40
C CYS A 193 -45.95 15.33 5.27
N SER A 194 -45.61 14.94 4.04
CA SER A 194 -45.45 15.83 2.89
C SER A 194 -45.67 15.09 1.58
N ALA A 195 -46.19 15.78 0.57
CA ALA A 195 -46.25 15.23 -0.77
C ALA A 195 -44.85 15.23 -1.41
N LEU A 196 -44.49 14.14 -2.09
CA LEU A 196 -43.22 14.00 -2.82
C LEU A 196 -43.46 14.01 -4.33
N PRO A 197 -42.58 14.67 -5.11
CA PRO A 197 -42.66 14.56 -6.57
C PRO A 197 -42.39 13.13 -7.01
N TYR A 198 -43.08 12.68 -8.07
CA TYR A 198 -42.96 11.32 -8.60
C TYR A 198 -41.50 10.92 -8.87
N SER A 199 -40.70 11.81 -9.45
CA SER A 199 -39.29 11.51 -9.76
C SER A 199 -38.47 11.14 -8.52
N LEU A 200 -38.65 11.86 -7.41
CA LEU A 200 -37.97 11.56 -6.15
C LEU A 200 -38.47 10.24 -5.56
N LEU A 201 -39.78 10.01 -5.62
CA LEU A 201 -40.38 8.80 -5.10
C LEU A 201 -39.89 7.55 -5.85
N PHE A 202 -39.87 7.59 -7.18
CA PHE A 202 -39.34 6.51 -8.02
C PHE A 202 -37.89 6.19 -7.67
N ASP A 203 -37.04 7.21 -7.64
CA ASP A 203 -35.61 7.01 -7.39
C ASP A 203 -35.36 6.44 -5.99
N LEU A 204 -36.08 6.89 -4.96
CA LEU A 204 -35.93 6.40 -3.60
C LEU A 204 -36.46 4.97 -3.40
N LEU A 205 -37.57 4.61 -4.06
CA LEU A 205 -38.19 3.30 -3.88
C LEU A 205 -37.45 2.18 -4.61
N PHE A 206 -36.95 2.47 -5.82
CA PHE A 206 -36.37 1.45 -6.68
C PHE A 206 -34.84 1.48 -6.72
N GLN A 207 -34.22 2.65 -6.49
CA GLN A 207 -32.77 2.84 -6.61
C GLN A 207 -32.21 3.75 -5.51
N PRO A 208 -32.40 3.41 -4.21
CA PRO A 208 -32.05 4.32 -3.11
C PRO A 208 -30.56 4.67 -3.08
N ALA A 209 -29.68 3.74 -3.43
CA ALA A 209 -28.23 3.94 -3.49
C ALA A 209 -27.74 4.22 -4.92
N SER A 210 -28.29 5.24 -5.59
CA SER A 210 -27.93 5.62 -6.97
C SER A 210 -27.60 7.10 -7.11
N MET A 211 -26.90 7.47 -8.19
CA MET A 211 -26.65 8.88 -8.51
C MET A 211 -27.94 9.62 -8.87
N SER A 212 -28.93 8.93 -9.46
CA SER A 212 -30.24 9.55 -9.75
C SER A 212 -30.97 9.92 -8.47
N SER A 213 -31.03 9.01 -7.49
CA SER A 213 -31.68 9.30 -6.20
C SER A 213 -30.98 10.44 -5.47
N LEU A 214 -29.65 10.46 -5.46
CA LEU A 214 -28.86 11.55 -4.89
C LEU A 214 -29.20 12.89 -5.55
N TRP A 215 -29.20 12.94 -6.88
CA TRP A 215 -29.51 14.15 -7.63
C TRP A 215 -30.95 14.63 -7.42
N SER A 216 -31.93 13.72 -7.45
CA SER A 216 -33.34 14.00 -7.18
C SER A 216 -33.56 14.55 -5.76
N MET A 217 -32.84 14.01 -4.77
CA MET A 217 -32.86 14.54 -3.40
C MET A 217 -32.25 15.93 -3.33
N LEU A 218 -31.07 16.16 -3.93
CA LEU A 218 -30.40 17.46 -3.96
C LEU A 218 -31.25 18.54 -4.63
N ARG A 219 -31.87 18.23 -5.78
CA ARG A 219 -32.82 19.13 -6.45
C ARG A 219 -34.01 19.49 -5.56
N SER A 220 -34.40 18.60 -4.67
CA SER A 220 -35.54 18.82 -3.77
C SER A 220 -35.25 19.77 -2.61
N PHE A 221 -33.99 20.19 -2.38
CA PHE A 221 -33.64 21.23 -1.40
C PHE A 221 -34.04 22.63 -1.82
N THR A 222 -34.16 22.90 -3.12
CA THR A 222 -34.50 24.24 -3.61
C THR A 222 -35.99 24.59 -3.42
N ALA A 223 -36.82 23.59 -3.12
CA ALA A 223 -38.22 23.80 -2.82
C ALA A 223 -38.40 24.36 -1.40
N ARG A 224 -39.29 25.35 -1.22
CA ARG A 224 -39.65 25.88 0.12
C ARG A 224 -40.30 24.79 0.97
N LYS A 225 -39.51 24.09 1.77
CA LYS A 225 -39.96 23.03 2.68
C LYS A 225 -39.78 23.43 4.15
N ARG A 226 -40.49 22.75 5.05
CA ARG A 226 -40.30 22.93 6.50
C ARG A 226 -38.90 22.46 6.90
N ALA A 227 -38.26 23.16 7.84
CA ALA A 227 -36.91 22.86 8.32
C ALA A 227 -36.71 21.37 8.70
N LYS A 228 -37.70 20.75 9.37
CA LYS A 228 -37.65 19.32 9.71
C LYS A 228 -37.49 18.41 8.49
N SER A 229 -38.23 18.66 7.42
CA SER A 229 -38.14 17.88 6.17
C SER A 229 -36.80 18.08 5.48
N LEU A 230 -36.25 19.30 5.51
CA LEU A 230 -34.91 19.60 4.99
C LEU A 230 -33.82 18.84 5.76
N VAL A 231 -33.92 18.76 7.09
CA VAL A 231 -32.97 17.99 7.92
C VAL A 231 -33.00 16.50 7.54
N ILE A 232 -34.18 15.89 7.46
CA ILE A 232 -34.31 14.46 7.14
C ILE A 232 -33.80 14.17 5.72
N MET A 233 -34.12 15.04 4.75
CA MET A 233 -33.55 14.92 3.41
C MET A 233 -32.02 15.09 3.42
N GLY A 234 -31.47 16.00 4.24
CA GLY A 234 -30.03 16.19 4.41
C GLY A 234 -29.34 14.92 4.90
N LEU A 235 -29.93 14.30 5.92
CA LEU A 235 -29.48 13.03 6.46
C LEU A 235 -29.55 11.90 5.41
N MET A 236 -30.63 11.83 4.63
CA MET A 236 -30.75 10.86 3.53
C MET A 236 -29.73 11.10 2.42
N VAL A 237 -29.49 12.35 2.02
CA VAL A 237 -28.45 12.71 1.03
C VAL A 237 -27.09 12.26 1.50
N TYR A 238 -26.73 12.55 2.75
CA TYR A 238 -25.46 12.09 3.32
C TYR A 238 -25.38 10.56 3.33
N ALA A 239 -26.42 9.88 3.80
CA ALA A 239 -26.43 8.43 3.90
C ALA A 239 -26.27 7.74 2.53
N VAL A 240 -26.94 8.24 1.49
CA VAL A 240 -26.79 7.73 0.11
C VAL A 240 -25.43 8.08 -0.47
N SER A 241 -24.94 9.31 -0.26
CA SER A 241 -23.61 9.73 -0.72
C SER A 241 -22.52 8.84 -0.15
N HIS A 242 -22.57 8.54 1.15
CA HIS A 242 -21.62 7.63 1.81
C HIS A 242 -21.58 6.26 1.14
N VAL A 243 -22.73 5.63 0.88
CA VAL A 243 -22.78 4.32 0.20
C VAL A 243 -22.14 4.40 -1.20
N LEU A 244 -22.30 5.52 -1.90
CA LEU A 244 -21.72 5.71 -3.23
C LEU A 244 -20.20 5.90 -3.20
N PHE A 245 -19.67 6.60 -2.20
CA PHE A 245 -18.24 6.87 -2.03
C PHE A 245 -17.50 5.83 -1.17
N PHE A 246 -18.22 4.90 -0.52
CA PHE A 246 -17.66 3.92 0.40
C PHE A 246 -16.46 3.17 -0.19
N ALA A 247 -16.61 2.59 -1.38
CA ALA A 247 -15.55 1.84 -2.02
C ALA A 247 -14.32 2.72 -2.34
N THR A 248 -14.55 3.96 -2.78
CA THR A 248 -13.48 4.92 -3.08
C THR A 248 -12.71 5.34 -1.83
N ILE A 249 -13.40 5.57 -0.70
CA ILE A 249 -12.76 5.94 0.57
C ILE A 249 -11.85 4.82 1.06
N TRP A 250 -12.34 3.57 1.04
CA TRP A 250 -11.57 2.43 1.53
C TRP A 250 -10.47 1.96 0.58
N SER A 251 -10.67 2.09 -0.73
CA SER A 251 -9.62 1.88 -1.73
C SER A 251 -8.51 2.92 -1.60
N ALA A 252 -8.86 4.20 -1.36
CA ALA A 252 -7.88 5.24 -1.09
C ALA A 252 -7.16 5.07 0.27
N ALA A 253 -7.78 4.38 1.23
CA ALA A 253 -7.18 4.12 2.54
C ALA A 253 -6.09 3.05 2.50
N THR A 254 -6.11 2.18 1.49
CA THR A 254 -5.13 1.11 1.29
C THR A 254 -4.20 1.42 0.14
N GLY A 255 -3.06 0.75 0.16
CA GLY A 255 -2.19 0.71 -1.00
C GLY A 255 -0.97 -0.13 -0.76
N TYR A 256 -0.14 -0.21 -1.78
CA TYR A 256 1.17 -0.78 -1.69
C TYR A 256 2.22 0.23 -2.15
N GLN A 257 3.37 0.21 -1.49
CA GLN A 257 4.49 1.07 -1.81
C GLN A 257 5.74 0.20 -1.98
N GLY A 258 6.57 0.51 -2.97
CA GLY A 258 7.89 -0.12 -3.08
C GLY A 258 8.72 0.31 -1.88
N THR A 259 9.42 -0.64 -1.25
CA THR A 259 10.38 -0.27 -0.21
C THR A 259 11.49 0.55 -0.89
N PRO A 260 11.75 1.79 -0.45
CA PRO A 260 12.81 2.57 -1.06
C PRO A 260 14.13 1.85 -0.82
N GLU A 261 14.87 1.59 -1.89
CA GLU A 261 16.21 1.03 -1.83
C GLU A 261 17.20 2.11 -2.30
N ALA A 262 18.22 2.35 -1.48
CA ALA A 262 19.26 3.32 -1.81
C ALA A 262 20.09 2.79 -3.00
N GLY A 263 20.08 3.56 -4.06
CA GLY A 263 20.94 3.42 -5.23
C GLY A 263 22.06 4.45 -5.20
N TYR A 264 23.19 4.08 -5.77
CA TYR A 264 24.40 4.90 -5.83
C TYR A 264 24.77 5.15 -7.27
N ALA A 265 24.86 6.42 -7.65
CA ALA A 265 25.34 6.81 -8.97
C ALA A 265 26.84 6.49 -9.09
N MET A 266 27.17 5.71 -10.10
CA MET A 266 28.53 5.26 -10.39
C MET A 266 29.24 6.20 -11.37
N PRO A 267 30.58 6.14 -11.49
CA PRO A 267 31.33 7.01 -12.41
C PRO A 267 30.90 6.88 -13.88
N ASP A 268 30.32 5.74 -14.28
CA ASP A 268 29.79 5.50 -15.62
C ASP A 268 28.34 6.00 -15.81
N GLN A 269 27.81 6.77 -14.85
CA GLN A 269 26.42 7.26 -14.80
C GLN A 269 25.36 6.16 -14.66
N SER A 270 25.77 4.90 -14.46
CA SER A 270 24.84 3.87 -14.01
C SER A 270 24.52 4.06 -12.53
N TRP A 271 23.52 3.34 -12.04
CA TRP A 271 23.22 3.29 -10.62
C TRP A 271 23.20 1.84 -10.18
N ILE A 272 23.66 1.61 -8.96
CA ILE A 272 23.67 0.29 -8.34
C ILE A 272 23.07 0.35 -6.95
N THR A 273 22.42 -0.72 -6.54
CA THR A 273 21.97 -0.91 -5.16
C THR A 273 23.05 -1.66 -4.36
N LYS A 274 22.93 -1.65 -3.03
CA LYS A 274 23.80 -2.46 -2.15
C LYS A 274 23.81 -3.95 -2.47
N SER A 275 22.69 -4.43 -3.04
CA SER A 275 22.43 -5.82 -3.41
C SER A 275 23.01 -6.20 -4.80
N SER A 276 23.57 -5.23 -5.53
CA SER A 276 24.15 -5.46 -6.85
C SER A 276 25.32 -6.45 -6.81
N GLU A 277 25.34 -7.38 -7.77
CA GLU A 277 26.45 -8.32 -7.95
C GLU A 277 27.73 -7.63 -8.44
N GLU A 278 27.59 -6.44 -9.03
CA GLU A 278 28.72 -5.66 -9.55
C GLU A 278 29.51 -4.96 -8.44
N LEU A 279 28.96 -4.87 -7.23
CA LEU A 279 29.58 -4.22 -6.07
C LEU A 279 30.15 -5.25 -5.10
N THR A 280 31.47 -5.35 -5.07
CA THR A 280 32.20 -6.37 -4.30
C THR A 280 33.34 -5.73 -3.53
N LEU A 281 33.75 -6.33 -2.41
CA LEU A 281 35.05 -6.03 -1.83
C LEU A 281 36.14 -6.62 -2.72
N CYS A 282 37.31 -5.99 -2.76
CA CYS A 282 38.41 -6.47 -3.57
C CYS A 282 39.77 -6.02 -3.04
N TRP A 283 40.81 -6.68 -3.52
CA TRP A 283 42.18 -6.42 -3.13
C TRP A 283 43.01 -6.15 -4.37
N LEU A 284 43.80 -5.06 -4.30
CA LEU A 284 44.75 -4.71 -5.33
C LEU A 284 46.16 -4.89 -4.75
N PRO A 285 46.82 -6.04 -5.00
CA PRO A 285 48.18 -6.26 -4.56
C PRO A 285 49.17 -5.39 -5.34
N ASP A 286 50.27 -5.00 -4.70
CA ASP A 286 51.32 -4.18 -5.33
C ASP A 286 51.96 -4.94 -6.51
N PRO A 287 51.76 -4.48 -7.76
CA PRO A 287 52.20 -5.20 -8.94
C PRO A 287 53.73 -5.26 -9.05
N HIS A 288 54.46 -4.29 -8.48
CA HIS A 288 55.92 -4.22 -8.57
C HIS A 288 56.62 -5.33 -7.80
N ARG A 289 55.92 -5.96 -6.86
CA ARG A 289 56.47 -7.03 -6.02
C ARG A 289 56.22 -8.42 -6.58
N MET A 290 55.57 -8.50 -7.74
CA MET A 290 54.92 -9.71 -8.23
C MET A 290 55.32 -10.06 -9.65
N ASP A 291 56.53 -9.67 -10.04
CA ASP A 291 57.09 -10.00 -11.35
C ASP A 291 57.21 -11.52 -11.57
N GLU A 292 57.27 -12.31 -10.49
CA GLU A 292 57.35 -13.78 -10.53
C GLU A 292 56.00 -14.51 -10.38
N THR A 293 54.91 -13.81 -10.04
CA THR A 293 53.57 -14.41 -9.79
C THR A 293 52.48 -13.79 -10.68
N PRO A 294 52.39 -14.19 -11.96
CA PRO A 294 51.47 -13.59 -12.94
C PRO A 294 49.99 -13.64 -12.55
N TRP A 295 49.59 -14.65 -11.77
CA TRP A 295 48.21 -14.84 -11.34
C TRP A 295 47.75 -13.83 -10.28
N LEU A 296 48.69 -13.28 -9.49
CA LEU A 296 48.38 -12.28 -8.46
C LEU A 296 48.34 -10.85 -9.04
N LYS A 297 48.65 -10.64 -10.34
CA LYS A 297 48.58 -9.33 -11.00
C LYS A 297 47.15 -8.82 -11.23
N ASN A 298 46.15 -9.65 -10.95
CA ASN A 298 44.75 -9.32 -11.14
C ASN A 298 44.11 -8.86 -9.83
N VAL A 299 43.03 -8.08 -9.95
CA VAL A 299 42.15 -7.72 -8.83
C VAL A 299 41.57 -9.00 -8.24
N ILE A 300 41.76 -9.20 -6.94
CA ILE A 300 41.21 -10.35 -6.22
C ILE A 300 39.83 -9.95 -5.70
N LEU A 301 38.79 -10.52 -6.29
CA LEU A 301 37.40 -10.23 -5.94
C LEU A 301 37.00 -10.99 -4.67
N GLY A 302 36.30 -10.27 -3.81
CA GLY A 302 35.79 -10.73 -2.53
C GLY A 302 34.28 -10.87 -2.50
N PRO A 303 33.69 -10.91 -1.29
CA PRO A 303 32.26 -11.03 -1.11
C PRO A 303 31.52 -9.81 -1.66
N ARG A 304 30.23 -10.01 -1.94
CA ARG A 304 29.32 -8.92 -2.35
C ARG A 304 29.18 -7.92 -1.22
N PHE A 305 29.12 -6.65 -1.57
CA PHE A 305 29.03 -5.57 -0.59
C PHE A 305 27.84 -5.76 0.38
N GLY A 306 26.64 -5.98 -0.15
CA GLY A 306 25.42 -6.17 0.66
C GLY A 306 25.37 -7.44 1.51
N THR A 307 26.37 -8.34 1.41
CA THR A 307 26.51 -9.49 2.32
C THR A 307 27.36 -9.17 3.55
N VAL A 308 28.20 -8.13 3.46
CA VAL A 308 29.10 -7.71 4.54
C VAL A 308 28.52 -6.51 5.29
N PHE A 309 27.88 -5.59 4.58
CA PHE A 309 27.34 -4.35 5.15
C PHE A 309 25.83 -4.29 4.99
N SER A 310 25.13 -3.92 6.06
CA SER A 310 23.66 -3.84 6.02
C SER A 310 23.19 -2.54 5.38
N SER A 311 24.00 -1.48 5.48
CA SER A 311 23.81 -0.15 4.87
C SER A 311 25.16 0.42 4.42
N LEU A 312 25.15 1.34 3.46
CA LEU A 312 26.37 2.06 3.07
C LEU A 312 26.70 3.22 4.01
N ALA A 313 25.75 3.69 4.82
CA ALA A 313 26.05 4.62 5.90
C ALA A 313 26.87 3.96 7.01
N GLU A 314 26.83 2.62 7.12
CA GLU A 314 27.69 1.85 8.02
C GLU A 314 29.13 1.72 7.52
N LEU A 315 29.45 2.14 6.28
CA LEU A 315 30.84 2.23 5.84
C LEU A 315 31.53 3.27 6.73
N PRO A 316 32.46 2.86 7.59
CA PRO A 316 33.11 3.77 8.51
C PRO A 316 33.79 4.90 7.75
N SER A 317 33.75 6.09 8.33
CA SER A 317 34.50 7.24 7.82
C SER A 317 36.01 7.10 8.06
N GLY A 318 36.45 6.07 8.79
CA GLY A 318 37.84 5.77 9.12
C GLY A 318 38.28 4.37 8.71
N ALA A 319 39.60 4.16 8.73
CA ALA A 319 40.24 2.93 8.25
C ALA A 319 40.01 1.71 9.16
N ASP A 320 39.63 1.90 10.42
CA ASP A 320 39.67 0.85 11.46
C ASP A 320 38.44 -0.08 11.48
N ASP A 321 37.25 0.34 11.03
CA ASP A 321 36.02 -0.44 11.29
C ASP A 321 35.57 -1.40 10.17
N MET A 322 36.12 -1.34 8.95
CA MET A 322 35.74 -2.29 7.88
C MET A 322 36.12 -3.73 8.28
N TRP A 323 37.22 -3.86 9.00
CA TRP A 323 37.68 -5.08 9.65
C TRP A 323 36.63 -5.69 10.58
N ASN A 324 36.03 -4.87 11.45
CA ASN A 324 35.09 -5.34 12.46
C ASN A 324 33.80 -5.86 11.82
N ALA A 325 33.33 -5.24 10.72
CA ALA A 325 32.13 -5.69 10.01
C ALA A 325 32.29 -7.13 9.47
N TYR A 326 33.44 -7.46 8.89
CA TYR A 326 33.65 -8.80 8.33
C TYR A 326 33.82 -9.88 9.41
N ARG A 327 34.44 -9.53 10.55
CA ARG A 327 34.61 -10.44 11.71
C ARG A 327 33.28 -11.06 12.19
N TYR A 328 32.16 -10.36 12.04
CA TYR A 328 30.85 -10.80 12.53
C TYR A 328 29.96 -11.47 11.49
N SER A 329 30.45 -11.72 10.26
CA SER A 329 29.67 -12.39 9.21
C SER A 329 30.27 -13.77 8.81
N PRO A 330 30.38 -14.73 9.76
CA PRO A 330 30.90 -16.06 9.50
C PRO A 330 29.92 -16.81 8.59
N GLY A 331 30.33 -17.08 7.35
CA GLY A 331 29.54 -17.82 6.37
C GLY A 331 29.15 -17.03 5.12
N THR A 332 29.64 -15.79 4.96
CA THR A 332 29.60 -15.14 3.64
C THR A 332 30.45 -15.93 2.66
N ALA A 333 29.87 -16.31 1.51
CA ALA A 333 30.53 -17.10 0.47
C ALA A 333 31.63 -16.28 -0.24
N SER A 334 32.71 -15.98 0.46
CA SER A 334 33.94 -15.49 -0.15
C SER A 334 34.70 -16.65 -0.79
N SER A 335 35.45 -16.36 -1.85
CA SER A 335 36.36 -17.33 -2.44
C SER A 335 37.47 -17.69 -1.44
N ASP A 336 37.95 -18.93 -1.49
CA ASP A 336 39.09 -19.39 -0.67
C ASP A 336 40.30 -18.46 -0.86
N ALA A 337 40.53 -18.06 -2.11
CA ALA A 337 41.47 -17.02 -2.51
C ALA A 337 41.33 -15.71 -1.70
N PHE A 338 40.12 -15.18 -1.55
CA PHE A 338 39.92 -13.94 -0.79
C PHE A 338 40.19 -14.14 0.71
N GLN A 339 39.75 -15.26 1.26
CA GLN A 339 39.96 -15.60 2.67
C GLN A 339 41.46 -15.73 3.00
N ASP A 340 42.22 -16.37 2.11
CA ASP A 340 43.66 -16.50 2.16
C ASP A 340 44.38 -15.14 2.21
N ILE A 341 44.01 -14.23 1.30
CA ILE A 341 44.55 -12.87 1.26
C ILE A 341 44.19 -12.09 2.52
N TYR A 342 42.94 -12.18 2.96
CA TYR A 342 42.46 -11.55 4.18
C TYR A 342 43.27 -12.00 5.41
N ASN A 343 43.52 -13.31 5.55
CA ASN A 343 44.31 -13.89 6.63
C ASN A 343 45.77 -13.43 6.58
N TYR A 344 46.37 -13.40 5.38
CA TYR A 344 47.72 -12.88 5.20
C TYR A 344 47.84 -11.41 5.63
N ALA A 345 46.89 -10.58 5.24
CA ALA A 345 46.92 -9.16 5.54
C ALA A 345 46.58 -8.84 6.99
N ARG A 346 45.72 -9.63 7.62
CA ARG A 346 45.52 -9.59 9.08
C ARG A 346 46.83 -9.88 9.81
N SER A 347 47.58 -10.90 9.36
CA SER A 347 48.91 -11.24 9.91
C SER A 347 49.89 -10.08 9.77
N LYS A 348 49.90 -9.45 8.59
CA LYS A 348 50.69 -8.24 8.31
C LYS A 348 50.34 -7.11 9.27
N HIS A 349 49.06 -6.77 9.38
CA HIS A 349 48.60 -5.67 10.22
C HIS A 349 48.98 -5.93 11.68
N THR A 350 48.73 -7.14 12.21
CA THR A 350 49.15 -7.53 13.56
C THR A 350 50.65 -7.29 13.79
N LEU A 351 51.50 -7.68 12.84
CA LEU A 351 52.94 -7.41 12.92
C LEU A 351 53.27 -5.90 12.82
N GLN A 352 52.62 -5.15 11.93
CA GLN A 352 52.80 -3.70 11.80
C GLN A 352 52.43 -2.97 13.09
N THR A 353 51.27 -3.29 13.66
CA THR A 353 50.80 -2.75 14.94
C THR A 353 51.76 -3.11 16.06
N PHE A 354 52.25 -4.36 16.09
CA PHE A 354 53.25 -4.77 17.06
C PHE A 354 54.50 -3.89 16.98
N PHE A 355 55.07 -3.67 15.79
CA PHE A 355 56.27 -2.84 15.64
C PHE A 355 56.02 -1.36 15.90
N SER A 356 54.85 -0.83 15.52
CA SER A 356 54.52 0.57 15.79
C SER A 356 54.43 0.84 17.29
N HIS A 357 53.87 -0.09 18.07
CA HIS A 357 53.84 0.01 19.53
C HIS A 357 55.21 -0.26 20.16
N ALA A 358 55.94 -1.27 19.66
CA ALA A 358 57.27 -1.62 20.16
C ALA A 358 58.24 -0.44 20.05
N GLY A 359 58.26 0.26 18.90
CA GLY A 359 59.09 1.44 18.69
C GLY A 359 58.78 2.60 19.64
N VAL A 360 57.52 2.74 20.07
CA VAL A 360 57.09 3.73 21.07
C VAL A 360 57.52 3.33 22.48
N SER A 361 57.46 2.03 22.83
CA SER A 361 57.90 1.53 24.14
C SER A 361 59.43 1.45 24.30
N PHE A 362 60.18 1.14 23.23
CA PHE A 362 61.64 1.06 23.28
C PHE A 362 62.30 2.42 23.59
N GLN A 363 61.62 3.53 23.33
CA GLN A 363 62.11 4.86 23.73
C GLN A 363 61.86 5.21 25.20
N ARG A 364 61.05 4.44 25.95
CA ARG A 364 60.53 4.88 27.25
C ARG A 364 61.03 4.11 28.47
N ASP A 365 61.66 2.94 28.35
CA ASP A 365 62.11 2.19 29.53
C ASP A 365 63.41 1.40 29.32
N SER A 366 64.45 1.75 30.07
CA SER A 366 65.77 1.09 30.04
C SER A 366 65.86 -0.17 30.91
N HIS A 367 64.74 -0.61 31.50
CA HIS A 367 64.75 -1.65 32.55
C HIS A 367 64.09 -2.99 32.18
N PHE A 368 63.50 -3.15 30.99
CA PHE A 368 62.95 -4.44 30.57
C PHE A 368 64.06 -5.35 29.99
N ARG A 369 64.63 -6.21 30.84
CA ARG A 369 65.44 -7.35 30.40
C ARG A 369 64.54 -8.59 30.21
N ASP A 370 64.56 -9.09 28.98
CA ASP A 370 64.50 -10.51 28.60
C ASP A 370 63.15 -11.21 28.36
N LEU A 371 61.99 -10.54 28.25
CA LEU A 371 60.82 -11.10 27.54
C LEU A 371 59.77 -10.01 27.25
N LEU A 372 59.62 -9.64 25.98
CA LEU A 372 58.48 -8.83 25.53
C LEU A 372 57.27 -9.74 25.33
N GLN A 373 56.44 -9.81 26.37
CA GLN A 373 55.17 -10.51 26.31
C GLN A 373 54.10 -9.56 25.74
N TRP A 374 53.64 -9.82 24.51
CA TRP A 374 52.50 -9.09 23.96
C TRP A 374 51.22 -9.64 24.58
N ASN A 375 50.58 -8.84 25.44
CA ASN A 375 49.28 -9.16 26.01
C ASN A 375 48.24 -8.38 25.20
N GLU A 376 47.39 -9.05 24.44
CA GLU A 376 46.23 -8.46 23.72
C GLU A 376 45.14 -7.99 24.71
N THR A 377 45.49 -7.39 25.84
CA THR A 377 44.51 -6.90 26.83
C THR A 377 44.12 -5.43 26.62
N GLY A 378 44.37 -4.88 25.44
CA GLY A 378 44.08 -3.49 25.12
C GLY A 378 42.92 -3.36 24.15
N ASP A 379 41.70 -3.57 24.61
CA ASP A 379 40.60 -2.71 24.19
C ASP A 379 39.97 -2.09 25.43
N TYR A 380 39.75 -0.78 25.33
CA TYR A 380 38.94 -0.01 26.25
C TYR A 380 37.62 -0.76 26.54
N GLU A 381 37.50 -1.18 27.80
CA GLU A 381 36.28 -1.53 28.54
C GLU A 381 35.31 -2.58 27.94
N ILE A 382 35.40 -3.84 28.42
CA ILE A 382 34.47 -4.44 29.41
C ILE A 382 34.85 -5.93 29.61
N GLY A 383 35.37 -6.23 30.80
CA GLY A 383 35.14 -7.48 31.54
C GLY A 383 35.17 -8.82 30.80
N ALA A 384 36.33 -9.26 30.33
CA ALA A 384 36.65 -10.68 30.24
C ALA A 384 38.16 -10.87 30.50
N THR A 385 38.50 -11.30 31.71
CA THR A 385 39.85 -11.73 32.09
C THR A 385 40.20 -13.02 31.36
N GLY A 386 40.90 -12.88 30.24
CA GLY A 386 41.47 -13.98 29.48
C GLY A 386 42.72 -13.50 28.76
N THR A 387 43.87 -13.56 29.42
CA THR A 387 45.18 -13.26 28.84
C THR A 387 45.53 -14.32 27.79
N SER A 388 45.33 -14.06 26.50
CA SER A 388 46.07 -14.72 25.44
C SER A 388 47.31 -13.88 25.14
N SER A 389 48.38 -14.12 25.90
CA SER A 389 49.68 -13.60 25.53
C SER A 389 50.22 -14.40 24.35
N THR A 390 50.20 -13.82 23.15
CA THR A 390 51.03 -14.30 22.05
C THR A 390 52.46 -13.92 22.37
N ASN A 391 53.21 -14.88 22.89
CA ASN A 391 54.62 -14.70 23.23
C ASN A 391 55.46 -14.68 21.94
N TYR A 392 55.96 -13.51 21.57
CA TYR A 392 57.07 -13.40 20.63
C TYR A 392 58.36 -13.61 21.41
N ILE A 393 59.06 -14.71 21.11
CA ILE A 393 60.32 -15.02 21.80
C ILE A 393 61.44 -14.29 21.06
N TYR A 394 62.07 -13.35 21.75
CA TYR A 394 63.27 -12.65 21.30
C TYR A 394 64.50 -13.34 21.86
N GLU A 395 65.45 -13.66 21.00
CA GLU A 395 66.78 -14.10 21.43
C GLU A 395 67.71 -12.88 21.33
N SER A 396 67.96 -12.21 22.46
CA SER A 396 68.86 -11.06 22.55
C SER A 396 70.32 -11.54 22.45
N ASP A 397 71.12 -10.91 21.58
CA ASP A 397 72.54 -11.26 21.36
C ASP A 397 73.49 -10.73 22.46
N GLY A 398 72.93 -10.14 23.53
CA GLY A 398 73.67 -9.71 24.71
C GLY A 398 74.45 -8.40 24.54
N ARG A 399 74.29 -7.66 23.43
CA ARG A 399 75.08 -6.45 23.13
C ARG A 399 74.29 -5.13 23.11
N GLY A 400 73.45 -4.88 24.11
CA GLY A 400 73.13 -3.53 24.61
C GLY A 400 72.44 -2.49 23.70
N GLU A 401 72.38 -2.67 22.39
CA GLU A 401 71.54 -1.91 21.46
C GLU A 401 70.37 -2.81 21.06
N ILE A 402 69.15 -2.37 21.36
CA ILE A 402 67.96 -3.17 21.05
C ILE A 402 67.65 -2.99 19.56
N GLY A 403 68.37 -3.74 18.72
CA GLY A 403 68.08 -3.87 17.31
C GLY A 403 66.78 -4.67 17.07
N LEU A 404 66.23 -4.57 15.85
CA LEU A 404 65.17 -5.48 15.41
C LEU A 404 65.70 -6.93 15.43
N PRO A 405 64.91 -7.91 15.90
CA PRO A 405 65.35 -9.30 15.92
C PRO A 405 65.57 -9.82 14.50
N THR A 406 66.61 -10.62 14.29
CA THR A 406 66.89 -11.24 12.99
C THR A 406 65.88 -12.32 12.62
N VAL A 407 65.25 -12.96 13.63
CA VAL A 407 64.23 -14.00 13.47
C VAL A 407 63.11 -13.77 14.47
N ILE A 408 61.86 -13.85 14.00
CA ILE A 408 60.67 -13.83 14.84
C ILE A 408 59.91 -15.13 14.66
N ASN A 409 59.77 -15.87 15.75
CA ASN A 409 58.82 -16.97 15.84
C ASN A 409 57.47 -16.39 16.28
N GLY A 410 56.51 -16.37 15.36
CA GLY A 410 55.19 -15.77 15.57
C GLY A 410 54.05 -16.64 15.05
N TRP A 411 52.90 -16.01 14.90
CA TRP A 411 51.69 -16.64 14.36
C TRP A 411 51.28 -15.96 13.06
N GLN A 412 50.86 -16.76 12.11
CA GLN A 412 50.19 -16.32 10.89
C GLN A 412 48.76 -16.86 10.93
N PHE A 413 47.82 -16.10 10.39
CA PHE A 413 46.46 -16.62 10.21
C PHE A 413 46.42 -17.76 9.17
N LEU A 414 45.65 -18.80 9.48
CA LEU A 414 45.52 -20.05 8.74
C LEU A 414 44.93 -19.79 7.36
N GLY A 415 45.64 -20.15 6.29
CA GLY A 415 45.05 -20.18 4.95
C GLY A 415 43.98 -21.26 4.80
N VAL A 416 43.08 -21.12 3.84
CA VAL A 416 42.10 -22.15 3.51
C VAL A 416 42.82 -23.45 3.11
N GLY A 417 42.44 -24.53 3.77
CA GLY A 417 43.04 -25.86 3.55
C GLY A 417 44.35 -26.11 4.29
N GLN A 418 44.88 -25.12 5.01
CA GLN A 418 46.01 -25.34 5.90
C GLN A 418 45.53 -26.06 7.17
N GLU A 419 46.33 -27.00 7.69
CA GLU A 419 46.03 -27.67 8.95
C GLU A 419 46.54 -26.84 10.13
N SER A 420 45.72 -26.67 11.17
CA SER A 420 46.16 -25.98 12.38
C SER A 420 47.22 -26.80 13.11
N ALA A 421 48.31 -26.16 13.49
CA ALA A 421 49.44 -26.82 14.16
C ALA A 421 49.23 -27.04 15.68
N VAL A 422 48.05 -26.76 16.24
CA VAL A 422 47.85 -26.67 17.70
C VAL A 422 46.63 -27.46 18.19
N ASP A 423 46.87 -28.57 18.90
CA ASP A 423 45.87 -29.38 19.62
C ASP A 423 45.37 -28.75 20.95
N PHE A 424 45.83 -27.55 21.32
CA PHE A 424 45.68 -27.02 22.68
C PHE A 424 44.46 -26.10 22.92
N VAL A 425 44.00 -26.13 24.16
CA VAL A 425 42.74 -25.68 24.77
C VAL A 425 42.65 -24.13 24.95
N HIS A 426 41.74 -23.35 24.32
CA HIS A 426 40.45 -22.86 24.85
C HIS A 426 39.56 -22.17 23.76
N ASN A 427 38.24 -22.14 23.94
CA ASN A 427 37.17 -22.10 22.91
C ASN A 427 36.81 -20.76 22.22
N ILE A 428 37.58 -19.67 22.33
CA ILE A 428 37.05 -18.35 21.92
C ILE A 428 37.74 -17.74 20.67
N LEU A 429 38.93 -18.22 20.29
CA LEU A 429 39.64 -17.78 19.06
C LEU A 429 40.17 -18.95 18.21
N ARG A 430 39.66 -20.17 18.44
CA ARG A 430 40.32 -21.40 17.99
C ARG A 430 40.07 -21.73 16.53
N ASN A 431 41.17 -22.09 15.84
CA ASN A 431 41.32 -22.70 14.52
C ASN A 431 41.85 -21.79 13.40
N GLU A 432 42.21 -20.53 13.66
CA GLU A 432 42.66 -19.63 12.59
C GLU A 432 44.15 -19.29 12.62
N LEU A 433 45.01 -19.98 13.37
CA LEU A 433 46.43 -19.61 13.48
C LEU A 433 47.39 -20.79 13.22
N VAL A 434 48.53 -20.50 12.60
CA VAL A 434 49.66 -21.41 12.39
C VAL A 434 50.96 -20.76 12.81
N ARG A 435 51.83 -21.54 13.44
CA ARG A 435 53.17 -21.11 13.81
C ARG A 435 53.98 -20.80 12.56
N SER A 436 54.52 -19.59 12.50
CA SER A 436 55.30 -19.09 11.36
C SER A 436 56.60 -18.46 11.82
N VAL A 437 57.62 -18.56 10.96
CA VAL A 437 58.95 -17.98 11.21
C VAL A 437 59.16 -16.84 10.21
N PHE A 438 59.46 -15.65 10.72
CA PHE A 438 59.68 -14.45 9.93
C PHE A 438 61.15 -14.03 10.06
N TYR A 439 61.85 -13.86 8.94
CA TYR A 439 63.26 -13.47 8.90
C TYR A 439 63.40 -11.99 8.55
N LEU A 440 64.21 -11.25 9.30
CA LEU A 440 64.47 -9.82 9.06
C LEU A 440 65.32 -9.62 7.81
N ASP A 441 64.95 -8.64 7.00
CA ASP A 441 65.75 -8.04 5.94
C ASP A 441 66.20 -6.65 6.38
N ASP A 442 67.45 -6.57 6.84
CA ASP A 442 68.07 -5.38 7.38
C ASP A 442 68.42 -4.33 6.31
N SER A 443 68.28 -4.67 5.02
CA SER A 443 68.52 -3.75 3.91
C SER A 443 67.40 -2.73 3.68
N LEU A 444 66.24 -2.91 4.32
CA LEU A 444 65.05 -2.08 4.12
C LEU A 444 64.92 -0.96 5.18
N PRO A 445 64.56 0.28 4.80
CA PRO A 445 64.38 1.40 5.73
C PRO A 445 63.14 1.24 6.64
N GLN A 446 63.23 1.71 7.89
CA GLN A 446 62.42 1.25 9.03
C GLN A 446 61.05 1.94 9.25
N ALA A 447 60.66 2.97 8.50
CA ALA A 447 59.42 3.70 8.79
C ALA A 447 58.20 3.12 8.04
N GLY A 448 57.31 2.42 8.77
CA GLY A 448 55.99 1.99 8.28
C GLY A 448 55.96 0.72 7.41
N ILE A 449 57.12 0.09 7.20
CA ILE A 449 57.29 -1.12 6.40
C ILE A 449 57.60 -2.28 7.36
N VAL A 450 57.04 -3.48 7.12
CA VAL A 450 57.43 -4.70 7.87
C VAL A 450 58.65 -5.32 7.16
N PRO A 451 59.86 -5.23 7.72
CA PRO A 451 61.08 -5.68 7.05
C PRO A 451 61.29 -7.20 7.20
N TYR A 452 60.23 -8.00 7.17
CA TYR A 452 60.33 -9.45 7.37
C TYR A 452 59.82 -10.23 6.17
N THR A 453 60.45 -11.36 5.89
CA THR A 453 59.98 -12.35 4.91
C THR A 453 58.63 -12.90 5.36
N SER A 454 57.76 -13.26 4.42
CA SER A 454 56.43 -13.79 4.73
C SER A 454 56.05 -14.92 3.77
N THR A 455 55.04 -15.72 4.11
CA THR A 455 54.50 -16.73 3.18
C THR A 455 53.05 -16.37 2.87
N LEU A 456 52.75 -16.11 1.61
CA LEU A 456 51.39 -15.91 1.14
C LEU A 456 50.77 -17.27 0.80
N TRP A 457 49.76 -17.68 1.54
CA TRP A 457 48.92 -18.80 1.14
C TRP A 457 47.88 -18.32 0.16
N TYR A 458 47.63 -19.10 -0.89
CA TYR A 458 46.60 -18.82 -1.88
C TYR A 458 46.15 -20.10 -2.57
N ASN A 459 44.85 -20.40 -2.52
CA ASN A 459 44.24 -21.61 -3.11
C ASN A 459 44.99 -22.90 -2.69
N GLY A 460 45.38 -22.98 -1.41
CA GLY A 460 46.10 -24.13 -0.85
C GLY A 460 47.58 -24.22 -1.20
N ASN A 461 48.17 -23.24 -1.89
CA ASN A 461 49.61 -23.19 -2.15
C ASN A 461 50.28 -22.03 -1.40
N GLY A 462 51.41 -22.31 -0.75
CA GLY A 462 52.21 -21.30 -0.04
C GLY A 462 53.31 -20.75 -0.93
N THR A 463 53.35 -19.43 -1.11
CA THR A 463 54.40 -18.72 -1.85
C THR A 463 55.23 -17.89 -0.88
N ALA A 464 56.51 -18.19 -0.75
CA ALA A 464 57.43 -17.36 0.03
C ALA A 464 57.63 -16.01 -0.66
N LEU A 465 57.45 -14.93 0.09
CA LEU A 465 57.66 -13.55 -0.35
C LEU A 465 58.85 -12.98 0.42
N ALA A 466 59.84 -12.49 -0.32
CA ALA A 466 60.92 -11.69 0.26
C ALA A 466 60.34 -10.47 1.01
N ALA A 467 61.07 -9.95 1.99
CA ALA A 467 60.67 -8.72 2.66
C ALA A 467 60.58 -7.55 1.63
N PRO A 468 59.75 -6.52 1.89
CA PRO A 468 58.84 -6.40 3.03
C PRO A 468 57.57 -7.25 2.89
N PHE A 469 56.57 -7.11 3.77
CA PHE A 469 55.25 -7.72 3.54
C PHE A 469 54.53 -7.13 2.32
N LEU A 470 53.74 -7.94 1.62
CA LEU A 470 52.99 -7.48 0.44
C LEU A 470 52.05 -6.33 0.84
N ASN A 471 52.11 -5.24 0.08
CA ASN A 471 51.23 -4.11 0.24
C ASN A 471 49.96 -4.32 -0.59
N PHE A 472 48.83 -3.99 0.02
CA PHE A 472 47.52 -4.00 -0.62
C PHE A 472 46.93 -2.60 -0.56
N GLY A 473 46.03 -2.29 -1.48
CA GLY A 473 45.25 -1.06 -1.43
C GLY A 473 45.93 0.19 -2.01
N GLN A 474 47.08 0.06 -2.70
CA GLN A 474 47.78 1.22 -3.31
C GLN A 474 46.93 2.02 -4.32
N GLY A 475 45.82 1.46 -4.82
CA GLY A 475 44.86 2.14 -5.71
C GLY A 475 43.61 2.70 -5.02
N CYS A 476 43.44 2.49 -3.72
CA CYS A 476 42.14 2.61 -3.05
C CYS A 476 42.09 3.89 -2.22
N ARG A 477 42.19 5.02 -2.93
CA ARG A 477 42.43 6.34 -2.32
C ARG A 477 41.35 6.82 -1.35
N TRP A 478 40.11 6.37 -1.51
CA TRP A 478 38.97 6.90 -0.75
C TRP A 478 38.45 5.94 0.33
N SER A 479 38.70 4.64 0.20
CA SER A 479 38.34 3.58 1.16
C SER A 479 39.57 2.82 1.60
N ALA A 480 40.64 3.54 1.94
CA ALA A 480 41.83 2.91 2.50
C ALA A 480 41.49 2.33 3.87
N SER A 481 41.20 1.03 3.90
CA SER A 481 41.11 0.29 5.15
C SER A 481 42.50 -0.06 5.66
N VAL A 482 42.58 -0.32 6.96
CA VAL A 482 43.78 -0.79 7.64
C VAL A 482 44.40 -2.04 6.99
N LEU A 483 43.57 -2.96 6.47
CA LEU A 483 44.10 -4.15 5.80
C LEU A 483 44.36 -3.95 4.30
N GLY A 484 43.93 -2.83 3.73
CA GLY A 484 44.09 -2.51 2.31
C GLY A 484 43.03 -3.10 1.39
N GLU A 485 41.89 -3.55 1.92
CA GLU A 485 40.72 -3.85 1.11
C GLU A 485 40.14 -2.59 0.47
N CYS A 486 39.51 -2.80 -0.67
CA CYS A 486 38.95 -1.77 -1.51
C CYS A 486 37.52 -2.15 -1.86
N LEU A 487 36.72 -1.17 -2.26
CA LEU A 487 35.47 -1.47 -2.96
C LEU A 487 35.73 -1.53 -4.47
N CYS A 488 35.25 -2.58 -5.11
CA CYS A 488 35.30 -2.76 -6.55
C CYS A 488 33.92 -2.65 -7.17
N TYR A 489 33.89 -2.00 -8.33
CA TYR A 489 32.75 -1.95 -9.22
C TYR A 489 33.10 -2.60 -10.55
N LYS A 490 32.30 -3.58 -11.00
CA LYS A 490 32.57 -4.37 -12.23
C LYS A 490 34.00 -4.95 -12.25
N GLY A 491 34.49 -5.33 -11.07
CA GLY A 491 35.82 -5.90 -10.86
C GLY A 491 36.99 -4.91 -10.93
N GLN A 492 36.72 -3.60 -10.96
CA GLN A 492 37.75 -2.56 -10.92
C GLN A 492 37.67 -1.76 -9.61
N PRO A 493 38.81 -1.42 -8.98
CA PRO A 493 38.83 -0.66 -7.73
C PRO A 493 38.24 0.73 -7.95
N MET A 494 37.33 1.13 -7.07
CA MET A 494 36.76 2.45 -7.11
C MET A 494 37.80 3.50 -6.71
N THR A 495 37.92 4.58 -7.48
CA THR A 495 38.92 5.64 -7.25
C THR A 495 38.37 6.88 -6.54
N ALA A 496 37.05 7.02 -6.44
CA ALA A 496 36.38 8.18 -5.86
C ALA A 496 35.38 7.77 -4.77
N ASP A 497 35.22 8.63 -3.76
CA ASP A 497 34.20 8.43 -2.71
C ASP A 497 32.81 8.65 -3.31
N PHE A 498 32.02 7.58 -3.32
CA PHE A 498 30.66 7.59 -3.86
C PHE A 498 29.60 7.75 -2.75
N ARG A 499 30.02 7.86 -1.48
CA ARG A 499 29.15 8.19 -0.32
C ARG A 499 28.79 9.68 -0.25
N ILE A 500 29.13 10.47 -1.26
CA ILE A 500 28.74 11.87 -1.32
C ILE A 500 27.21 11.92 -1.52
N LYS A 501 26.50 12.66 -0.65
CA LYS A 501 25.03 12.77 -0.66
C LYS A 501 24.42 13.08 -2.04
N GLU A 502 25.17 13.77 -2.89
CA GLU A 502 24.76 14.13 -4.26
C GLU A 502 24.63 12.93 -5.21
N HIS A 503 25.22 11.78 -4.88
CA HIS A 503 25.16 10.54 -5.68
C HIS A 503 24.12 9.54 -5.19
N PHE A 504 23.36 9.85 -4.13
CA PHE A 504 22.30 8.99 -3.63
C PHE A 504 21.04 9.17 -4.45
N ILE A 505 20.52 8.06 -4.97
CA ILE A 505 19.25 8.01 -5.69
C ILE A 505 18.38 7.00 -4.98
N CYS A 506 17.21 7.43 -4.49
CA CYS A 506 16.24 6.49 -3.95
C CYS A 506 15.46 5.84 -5.08
N THR A 507 15.66 4.55 -5.24
CA THR A 507 14.97 3.74 -6.24
C THR A 507 13.87 2.93 -5.56
N ASN A 508 12.85 2.55 -6.32
CA ASN A 508 11.87 1.59 -5.81
C ASN A 508 12.56 0.22 -5.76
N GLY A 509 12.73 -0.32 -4.56
CA GLY A 509 13.25 -1.66 -4.35
C GLY A 509 12.34 -2.72 -4.99
N SER A 510 12.87 -3.94 -5.09
CA SER A 510 12.13 -5.08 -5.65
C SER A 510 10.99 -5.59 -4.76
N GLN A 511 11.02 -5.20 -3.48
CA GLN A 511 10.05 -5.56 -2.47
C GLN A 511 8.99 -4.47 -2.32
N TYR A 512 7.78 -4.91 -2.02
CA TYR A 512 6.64 -4.05 -1.77
C TYR A 512 6.09 -4.33 -0.37
N VAL A 513 5.60 -3.28 0.27
CA VAL A 513 4.82 -3.36 1.49
C VAL A 513 3.37 -3.03 1.16
N TRP A 514 2.43 -3.77 1.73
CA TRP A 514 1.01 -3.46 1.65
C TRP A 514 0.48 -3.03 3.02
N GLY A 515 -0.40 -2.03 3.02
CA GLY A 515 -0.88 -1.47 4.25
C GLY A 515 -1.90 -0.35 4.07
N PHE A 516 -2.02 0.47 5.12
CA PHE A 516 -3.00 1.55 5.21
C PHE A 516 -2.34 2.91 5.40
N SER A 517 -2.98 3.95 4.85
CA SER A 517 -2.81 5.33 5.28
C SER A 517 -3.65 5.57 6.53
N SER A 518 -3.01 5.69 7.68
CA SER A 518 -3.63 6.00 8.97
C SER A 518 -4.55 7.22 8.91
N PHE A 519 -4.16 8.26 8.16
CA PHE A 519 -4.96 9.47 8.02
C PHE A 519 -6.28 9.20 7.28
N ILE A 520 -6.23 8.54 6.12
CA ILE A 520 -7.43 8.24 5.34
C ILE A 520 -8.29 7.20 6.06
N THR A 521 -7.67 6.18 6.68
CA THR A 521 -8.37 5.21 7.51
C THR A 521 -9.11 5.89 8.67
N GLN A 522 -8.48 6.86 9.34
CA GLN A 522 -9.14 7.62 10.41
C GLN A 522 -10.35 8.41 9.90
N ILE A 523 -10.21 9.10 8.76
CA ILE A 523 -11.33 9.78 8.10
C ILE A 523 -12.44 8.78 7.76
N GLY A 524 -12.09 7.64 7.17
CA GLY A 524 -13.03 6.57 6.82
C GLY A 524 -13.81 6.05 8.03
N ILE A 525 -13.14 5.79 9.16
CA ILE A 525 -13.78 5.34 10.40
C ILE A 525 -14.72 6.41 10.97
N ILE A 526 -14.33 7.69 10.95
CA ILE A 526 -15.18 8.80 11.41
C ILE A 526 -16.43 8.91 10.53
N LEU A 527 -16.27 8.87 9.21
CA LEU A 527 -17.38 8.91 8.26
C LEU A 527 -18.32 7.71 8.47
N GLU A 528 -17.78 6.52 8.70
CA GLU A 528 -18.55 5.31 8.97
C GLU A 528 -19.37 5.41 10.27
N ALA A 529 -18.76 5.93 11.34
CA ALA A 529 -19.46 6.16 12.61
C ALA A 529 -20.60 7.17 12.45
N VAL A 530 -20.35 8.29 11.74
CA VAL A 530 -21.38 9.28 11.44
C VAL A 530 -22.49 8.68 10.58
N TRP A 531 -22.16 7.89 9.55
CA TRP A 531 -23.14 7.20 8.71
C TRP A 531 -24.04 6.26 9.51
N CYS A 532 -23.47 5.46 10.41
CA CYS A 532 -24.24 4.60 11.30
C CYS A 532 -25.19 5.40 12.18
N LEU A 533 -24.72 6.49 12.81
CA LEU A 533 -25.56 7.38 13.62
C LEU A 533 -26.71 7.98 12.80
N VAL A 534 -26.44 8.42 11.58
CA VAL A 534 -27.45 8.97 10.67
C VAL A 534 -28.51 7.92 10.31
N CYS A 535 -28.10 6.70 9.98
CA CYS A 535 -29.03 5.60 9.69
C CYS A 535 -29.90 5.26 10.91
N ILE A 536 -29.32 5.22 12.11
CA ILE A 536 -30.07 5.02 13.36
C ILE A 536 -31.07 6.17 13.57
N CYS A 537 -30.64 7.42 13.42
CA CYS A 537 -31.53 8.58 13.59
C CYS A 537 -32.71 8.55 12.62
N LEU A 538 -32.46 8.25 11.34
CA LEU A 538 -33.50 8.13 10.31
C LEU A 538 -34.45 6.97 10.60
N TRP A 539 -33.92 5.82 10.99
CA TRP A 539 -34.71 4.65 11.32
C TRP A 539 -35.55 4.87 12.59
N VAL A 540 -34.99 5.48 13.64
CA VAL A 540 -35.71 5.76 14.89
C VAL A 540 -36.78 6.82 14.63
N SER A 541 -36.43 7.90 13.92
CA SER A 541 -37.38 8.97 13.60
C SER A 541 -38.55 8.44 12.76
N SER A 542 -38.27 7.63 11.73
CA SER A 542 -39.32 7.04 10.91
C SER A 542 -40.16 6.05 11.71
N THR A 543 -39.58 5.16 12.51
CA THR A 543 -40.36 4.20 13.32
C THR A 543 -41.19 4.87 14.41
N GLN A 544 -40.67 5.92 15.05
CA GLN A 544 -41.39 6.63 16.10
C GLN A 544 -42.45 7.59 15.57
N HIS A 545 -42.26 8.24 14.42
CA HIS A 545 -43.18 9.28 13.96
C HIS A 545 -44.12 8.87 12.82
N SER A 546 -43.87 7.75 12.13
CA SER A 546 -44.76 7.26 11.06
C SER A 546 -45.83 6.32 11.61
N ASN A 547 -47.10 6.68 11.40
CA ASN A 547 -48.22 5.82 11.76
C ASN A 547 -48.25 4.56 10.89
N LEU A 548 -47.89 4.67 9.60
CA LEU A 548 -47.91 3.52 8.69
C LEU A 548 -46.81 2.51 9.02
N VAL A 549 -45.61 2.98 9.37
CA VAL A 549 -44.52 2.11 9.81
C VAL A 549 -44.87 1.40 11.11
N ARG A 550 -45.53 2.08 12.06
CA ARG A 550 -45.99 1.48 13.33
C ARG A 550 -47.01 0.36 13.13
N HIS A 551 -47.88 0.49 12.14
CA HIS A 551 -48.87 -0.53 11.78
C HIS A 551 -48.32 -1.60 10.82
N ASP A 552 -46.98 -1.73 10.71
CA ASP A 552 -46.33 -2.72 9.83
C ASP A 552 -46.64 -2.52 8.33
N ARG A 553 -47.26 -1.40 7.96
CA ARG A 553 -47.40 -0.95 6.57
C ARG A 553 -46.13 -0.24 6.12
N THR A 554 -45.00 -0.90 6.37
CA THR A 554 -43.73 -0.45 5.83
C THR A 554 -43.76 -0.71 4.33
N ALA A 555 -43.37 0.28 3.51
CA ALA A 555 -43.26 0.22 2.06
C ALA A 555 -42.17 -0.78 1.56
N ILE A 556 -41.98 -1.90 2.24
CA ILE A 556 -40.87 -2.84 2.00
C ILE A 556 -41.18 -3.75 0.81
N GLY A 557 -42.45 -3.92 0.44
CA GLY A 557 -42.80 -4.67 -0.75
C GLY A 557 -42.58 -3.83 -2.00
N ALA A 558 -41.52 -4.11 -2.78
CA ALA A 558 -41.36 -3.56 -4.13
C ALA A 558 -42.66 -3.69 -4.96
N VAL A 559 -43.34 -4.83 -4.83
CA VAL A 559 -44.63 -5.10 -5.47
C VAL A 559 -45.74 -4.17 -4.97
N ARG A 560 -45.86 -3.97 -3.65
CA ARG A 560 -46.89 -3.09 -3.07
C ARG A 560 -46.66 -1.64 -3.50
N ASN A 561 -45.41 -1.20 -3.50
CA ASN A 561 -45.02 0.13 -3.95
C ASN A 561 -45.34 0.31 -5.44
N MET A 562 -45.07 -0.69 -6.26
CA MET A 562 -45.41 -0.66 -7.68
C MET A 562 -46.93 -0.56 -7.88
N LEU A 563 -47.73 -1.31 -7.10
CA LEU A 563 -49.19 -1.24 -7.16
C LEU A 563 -49.71 0.14 -6.72
N ASP A 564 -49.33 0.61 -5.53
CA ASP A 564 -49.79 1.90 -4.99
C ASP A 564 -49.35 3.06 -5.91
N LEU A 565 -48.17 2.97 -6.53
CA LEU A 565 -47.68 3.96 -7.48
C LEU A 565 -48.38 3.88 -8.84
N SER A 566 -48.64 2.67 -9.34
CA SER A 566 -49.38 2.48 -10.60
C SER A 566 -50.82 2.99 -10.49
N GLU A 567 -51.47 2.81 -9.34
CA GLU A 567 -52.80 3.34 -9.06
C GLU A 567 -52.77 4.87 -9.05
N ALA A 568 -51.81 5.48 -8.34
CA ALA A 568 -51.67 6.93 -8.28
C ALA A 568 -51.41 7.56 -9.66
N ILE A 569 -50.55 6.92 -10.48
CA ILE A 569 -50.25 7.38 -11.85
C ILE A 569 -51.47 7.23 -12.75
N SER A 570 -52.17 6.10 -12.65
CA SER A 570 -53.35 5.84 -13.48
C SER A 570 -54.46 6.85 -13.22
N GLU A 571 -54.59 7.27 -11.97
CA GLU A 571 -55.58 8.27 -11.60
C GLU A 571 -55.21 9.68 -12.05
N GLU A 572 -53.93 10.05 -11.96
CA GLU A 572 -53.47 11.39 -12.32
C GLU A 572 -53.51 11.63 -13.84
N LEU A 573 -53.17 10.61 -14.64
CA LEU A 573 -53.06 10.75 -16.10
C LEU A 573 -54.37 10.51 -16.87
N LYS A 574 -55.42 9.98 -16.23
CA LYS A 574 -56.77 9.71 -16.79
C LYS A 574 -56.78 9.41 -18.31
N GLY A 575 -56.63 8.13 -18.71
CA GLY A 575 -56.74 7.75 -20.13
C GLY A 575 -55.97 6.47 -20.49
N ASN A 576 -55.76 6.24 -21.79
CA ASN A 576 -55.01 5.11 -22.34
C ASN A 576 -53.49 5.28 -22.09
N ILE A 577 -53.06 5.06 -20.85
CA ILE A 577 -51.65 5.16 -20.40
C ILE A 577 -50.72 4.26 -21.22
N SER A 578 -51.24 3.17 -21.76
CA SER A 578 -50.53 2.21 -22.60
C SER A 578 -49.95 2.80 -23.89
N LEU A 579 -50.40 3.98 -24.33
CA LEU A 579 -49.92 4.63 -25.55
C LEU A 579 -48.69 5.52 -25.33
N TYR A 580 -48.34 5.87 -24.08
CA TYR A 580 -47.23 6.78 -23.80
C TYR A 580 -45.89 6.05 -23.77
N THR A 581 -44.88 6.68 -24.37
CA THR A 581 -43.48 6.25 -24.20
C THR A 581 -42.95 6.62 -22.81
N ASP A 582 -41.90 5.96 -22.30
CA ASP A 582 -41.30 6.27 -20.98
C ASP A 582 -40.87 7.75 -20.88
N LYS A 583 -40.36 8.34 -21.97
CA LYS A 583 -39.98 9.76 -22.00
C LYS A 583 -41.19 10.69 -21.84
N GLU A 584 -42.30 10.39 -22.52
CA GLU A 584 -43.53 11.17 -22.41
C GLU A 584 -44.16 10.99 -21.03
N LEU A 585 -44.15 9.77 -20.50
CA LEU A 585 -44.65 9.47 -19.16
C LEU A 585 -43.85 10.23 -18.10
N ARG A 586 -42.52 10.22 -18.15
CA ARG A 586 -41.67 11.02 -17.24
C ARG A 586 -41.90 12.51 -17.39
N LYS A 587 -42.12 13.01 -18.61
CA LYS A 587 -42.43 14.42 -18.86
C LYS A 587 -43.79 14.80 -18.25
N ALA A 588 -44.81 13.97 -18.43
CA ALA A 588 -46.13 14.16 -17.86
C ALA A 588 -46.09 14.12 -16.33
N LEU A 589 -45.43 13.12 -15.74
CA LEU A 589 -45.27 12.98 -14.28
C LEU A 589 -44.48 14.12 -13.63
N LYS A 590 -43.60 14.77 -14.39
CA LYS A 590 -42.86 15.95 -13.91
C LYS A 590 -43.76 17.19 -13.78
N SER A 591 -44.81 17.29 -14.60
CA SER A 591 -45.85 18.33 -14.49
C SER A 591 -47.01 17.96 -13.57
N SER A 592 -47.15 16.68 -13.22
CA SER A 592 -48.19 16.19 -12.32
C SER A 592 -48.04 16.69 -10.88
N ASN A 593 -49.14 16.60 -10.14
CA ASN A 593 -49.15 16.90 -8.71
C ASN A 593 -48.27 15.91 -7.93
N PRO A 594 -47.61 16.35 -6.84
CA PRO A 594 -46.85 15.46 -5.97
C PRO A 594 -47.79 14.47 -5.26
N VAL A 595 -47.25 13.34 -4.82
CA VAL A 595 -48.03 12.23 -4.23
C VAL A 595 -47.81 12.13 -2.74
N GLY A 596 -48.85 11.76 -2.00
CA GLY A 596 -48.76 11.39 -0.58
C GLY A 596 -49.80 10.36 -0.20
N TYR A 597 -49.72 9.81 1.02
CA TYR A 597 -50.73 8.86 1.49
C TYR A 597 -52.04 9.58 1.85
N ALA A 598 -53.19 9.04 1.44
CA ALA A 598 -54.51 9.51 1.82
C ALA A 598 -55.47 8.34 2.11
N VAL A 599 -56.38 8.50 3.08
CA VAL A 599 -57.51 7.59 3.27
C VAL A 599 -58.62 8.02 2.32
N ARG A 600 -59.20 7.05 1.62
CA ARG A 600 -60.31 7.25 0.71
C ARG A 600 -61.43 6.28 1.05
N SER A 601 -62.65 6.81 1.12
CA SER A 601 -63.83 5.97 1.25
C SER A 601 -64.20 5.40 -0.12
N ARG A 602 -64.24 4.07 -0.21
CA ARG A 602 -64.76 3.37 -1.38
C ARG A 602 -66.28 3.53 -1.43
N LYS A 603 -66.86 3.52 -2.63
CA LYS A 603 -68.32 3.51 -2.82
C LYS A 603 -69.00 2.35 -2.09
N ASP A 604 -68.27 1.25 -1.91
CA ASP A 604 -68.74 0.03 -1.23
C ASP A 604 -68.68 0.12 0.31
N GLY A 605 -68.41 1.30 0.87
CA GLY A 605 -68.42 1.57 2.32
C GLY A 605 -67.13 1.20 3.08
N GLY A 606 -66.07 0.78 2.38
CA GLY A 606 -64.76 0.51 2.98
C GLY A 606 -63.77 1.65 2.80
N ASP A 607 -63.10 2.08 3.86
CA ASP A 607 -61.97 3.01 3.75
C ASP A 607 -60.71 2.26 3.28
N TYR A 608 -60.09 2.75 2.22
CA TYR A 608 -58.79 2.27 1.74
C TYR A 608 -57.75 3.37 1.88
N LEU A 609 -56.56 2.99 2.32
CA LEU A 609 -55.43 3.88 2.40
C LEU A 609 -54.52 3.61 1.19
N GLY A 610 -54.24 4.63 0.40
CA GLY A 610 -53.44 4.53 -0.83
C GLY A 610 -52.61 5.78 -1.09
N LEU A 611 -51.75 5.73 -2.10
CA LEU A 611 -51.05 6.90 -2.63
C LEU A 611 -52.00 7.69 -3.51
N VAL A 612 -52.07 9.00 -3.29
CA VAL A 612 -53.01 9.89 -3.99
C VAL A 612 -52.29 11.18 -4.38
N PRO A 613 -52.51 11.71 -5.60
CA PRO A 613 -52.00 13.03 -5.98
C PRO A 613 -52.57 14.13 -5.06
N VAL A 614 -51.70 15.02 -4.59
CA VAL A 614 -52.04 16.11 -3.67
C VAL A 614 -52.00 17.43 -4.45
N PRO A 615 -53.16 18.12 -4.64
CA PRO A 615 -53.23 19.33 -5.45
C PRO A 615 -52.24 20.41 -4.98
N GLY A 616 -51.42 20.92 -5.90
CA GLY A 616 -50.48 22.01 -5.61
C GLY A 616 -51.19 23.28 -5.10
N GLY A 617 -50.68 23.87 -4.01
CA GLY A 617 -51.19 25.14 -3.45
C GLY A 617 -51.97 24.98 -2.14
N GLN A 618 -52.58 23.82 -1.89
CA GLN A 618 -52.88 23.41 -0.53
C GLN A 618 -51.58 22.85 0.04
N VAL A 619 -50.78 23.69 0.71
CA VAL A 619 -49.92 23.19 1.78
C VAL A 619 -50.91 22.52 2.70
N ALA A 620 -51.09 21.22 2.53
CA ALA A 620 -52.03 20.47 3.30
C ALA A 620 -51.57 20.67 4.74
N ARG A 621 -52.23 21.58 5.47
CA ARG A 621 -52.42 21.50 6.90
C ARG A 621 -53.24 20.23 7.11
N ARG A 622 -52.69 19.09 6.71
CA ARG A 622 -53.12 17.79 7.16
C ARG A 622 -52.74 17.83 8.62
N SER A 623 -53.73 18.14 9.45
CA SER A 623 -53.93 17.42 10.70
C SER A 623 -53.40 16.02 10.47
N TYR A 624 -52.33 15.66 11.18
CA TYR A 624 -51.75 14.31 11.14
C TYR A 624 -52.89 13.33 10.90
N MET A 625 -52.76 12.45 9.90
CA MET A 625 -53.75 11.43 9.61
C MET A 625 -53.95 10.63 10.92
N ARG A 626 -54.90 11.09 11.73
CA ARG A 626 -55.20 10.58 13.06
C ARG A 626 -56.16 9.46 12.72
N ILE A 627 -55.62 8.26 12.67
CA ILE A 627 -56.43 7.06 12.60
C ILE A 627 -57.11 7.02 13.96
N ASP A 628 -58.25 7.71 14.09
CA ASP A 628 -59.04 7.69 15.31
C ASP A 628 -59.61 6.27 15.45
N SER A 629 -58.88 5.42 16.16
CA SER A 629 -59.25 4.02 16.41
C SER A 629 -60.54 3.88 17.23
N GLU A 630 -61.11 4.98 17.70
CA GLU A 630 -62.30 5.00 18.58
C GLU A 630 -63.63 4.83 17.84
N ARG A 631 -63.69 4.94 16.51
CA ARG A 631 -64.97 4.86 15.78
C ARG A 631 -65.48 3.45 15.45
N GLN A 632 -64.81 2.38 15.91
CA GLN A 632 -65.25 0.99 15.69
C GLN A 632 -65.87 0.31 16.93
N GLY A 633 -66.22 1.09 17.96
CA GLY A 633 -66.83 0.59 19.20
C GLY A 633 -68.33 0.86 19.37
N ALA A 634 -69.07 1.18 18.30
CA ALA A 634 -70.52 1.42 18.35
C ALA A 634 -71.26 0.53 17.35
#